data_AF-A0A349WW94-F1
#
_entry.id   AF-A0A349WW94-F1
#
_cell.length_a   1.000
_cell.length_b   1.000
_cell.length_c   1.000
_cell.angle_alpha   90.00
_cell.angle_beta   90.00
_cell.angle_gamma   90.00
#
_symmetry.space_group_name_H-M   'P 1'
#
loop_
_entity.id
_entity.type
_entity.pdbx_description
1 polymer ?
#
loop_
_entity_poly.entity_id
_entity_poly.type
_entity_poly.pdbx_seq_one_letter_code
_entity_poly.pdbx_strand_id
1 'polypeptide(L)' 'MDSVQTLLIVVVVSLTILLVVVGIQVMLIIIDLRRAVKRLNSILEDSILGGGLIRPDKLTSVMEILHKGKKPETHGG' A
#
# COMPACT_ATOMS: atom_id res chain seq x y z
N MET A 1 -28.32 -45.18 -11.05
CA MET A 1 -27.40 -44.43 -10.17
C MET A 1 -28.18 -44.03 -8.94
N ASP A 2 -27.64 -44.20 -7.74
CA ASP A 2 -28.30 -43.76 -6.52
C ASP A 2 -28.50 -42.23 -6.51
N SER A 3 -29.66 -41.77 -6.02
CA SER A 3 -30.00 -40.35 -5.97
C SER A 3 -28.97 -39.54 -5.17
N VAL A 4 -28.42 -40.13 -4.11
CA VAL A 4 -27.37 -39.53 -3.29
C VAL A 4 -26.07 -39.36 -4.08
N GLN A 5 -25.66 -40.37 -4.84
CA GLN A 5 -24.44 -40.32 -5.66
C GLN A 5 -24.56 -39.25 -6.74
N THR A 6 -25.72 -39.14 -7.39
CA THR A 6 -25.99 -38.12 -8.40
C THR A 6 -25.89 -36.71 -7.80
N LEU A 7 -26.48 -36.50 -6.62
CA LEU A 7 -26.44 -35.22 -5.91
C LEU A 7 -25.01 -34.83 -5.51
N LEU A 8 -24.24 -35.77 -4.97
CA LEU A 8 -22.85 -35.53 -4.58
C LEU A 8 -21.98 -35.16 -5.79
N ILE A 9 -22.14 -35.84 -6.92
CA ILE A 9 -21.40 -35.52 -8.15
C ILE A 9 -21.70 -34.09 -8.60
N VAL A 10 -22.97 -33.70 -8.65
CA VAL A 10 -23.37 -32.34 -9.05
C VAL A 10 -22.77 -31.28 -8.14
N VAL A 11 -22.83 -31.49 -6.82
CA VAL A 11 -22.29 -30.56 -5.82
C VAL A 11 -20.78 -30.43 -5.94
N VAL A 12 -20.06 -31.55 -6.05
CA VAL A 12 -18.59 -31.54 -6.18
C VAL A 12 -18.17 -30.83 -7.46
N VAL A 13 -18.79 -31.17 -8.60
CA VAL A 13 -18.47 -30.52 -9.88
C VAL A 13 -18.75 -29.01 -9.81
N SER A 14 -19.88 -28.62 -9.21
CA SER A 14 -20.22 -27.20 -9.02
C SER A 14 -19.19 -26.48 -8.15
N LEU A 15 -18.83 -27.06 -7.00
CA LEU A 15 -17.80 -26.51 -6.11
C LEU A 15 -16.45 -26.41 -6.80
N THR A 16 -16.04 -27.41 -7.58
CA THR A 16 -14.78 -27.39 -8.34
C THR A 16 -14.78 -26.25 -9.36
N ILE A 17 -15.86 -26.08 -10.12
CA ILE A 17 -15.97 -24.99 -11.09
C ILE A 17 -15.89 -23.63 -10.39
N LEU A 18 -16.63 -23.46 -9.28
CA LEU A 18 -16.59 -22.24 -8.49
C LEU A 18 -15.18 -21.94 -7.96
N LEU A 19 -14.47 -22.94 -7.44
CA LEU A 19 -13.10 -22.79 -6.97
C LEU A 19 -12.14 -22.40 -8.10
N VAL A 20 -12.28 -22.97 -9.29
CA VAL A 20 -11.48 -22.59 -10.46
C VAL A 20 -11.70 -21.13 -10.83
N VAL A 21 -12.96 -20.69 -10.88
CA VAL A 21 -13.30 -19.30 -11.18
C VAL A 21 -12.74 -18.34 -10.13
N VAL A 22 -12.89 -18.65 -8.83
CA VAL A 22 -12.32 -17.86 -7.74
C VAL A 22 -10.79 -17.81 -7.82
N GLY A 23 -10.13 -18.92 -8.15
CA GLY A 23 -8.68 -18.97 -8.34
C GLY A 23 -8.21 -18.02 -9.44
N ILE A 24 -8.92 -17.98 -10.57
CA ILE A 24 -8.64 -17.02 -11.66
C ILE A 24 -8.87 -15.59 -11.18
N GLN A 25 -9.98 -15.32 -10.48
CA GLN A 25 -10.28 -13.98 -9.94
C GLN A 25 -9.17 -13.47 -9.02
N VAL A 26 -8.72 -14.30 -8.07
CA VAL A 26 -7.64 -13.94 -7.15
C VAL A 26 -6.34 -13.67 -7.90
N MET A 27 -6.02 -14.45 -8.92
CA MET A 27 -4.83 -14.24 -9.75
C MET A 27 -4.86 -12.89 -10.47
N LEU A 28 -6.00 -12.53 -11.08
CA LEU A 28 -6.22 -11.22 -11.70
C LEU A 28 -6.10 -10.08 -10.68
N ILE A 29 -6.71 -10.23 -9.50
CA ILE A 29 -6.63 -9.25 -8.40
C ILE A 29 -5.17 -9.01 -8.00
N ILE A 30 -4.35 -10.07 -7.86
CA ILE A 30 -2.92 -9.93 -7.52
C ILE A 30 -2.16 -9.17 -8.60
N ILE A 31 -2.45 -9.40 -9.88
CA ILE A 31 -1.81 -8.67 -10.98
C ILE A 31 -2.14 -7.17 -10.89
N ASP A 32 -3.41 -6.83 -10.68
CA ASP A 32 -3.85 -5.44 -10.57
C ASP A 32 -3.27 -4.75 -9.34
N LEU A 33 -3.23 -5.44 -8.20
CA LEU A 33 -2.56 -4.96 -6.99
C LEU A 33 -1.08 -4.69 -7.23
N ARG A 34 -0.35 -5.59 -7.90
CA ARG A 34 1.07 -5.37 -8.22
C ARG A 34 1.26 -4.12 -9.08
N ARG A 35 0.35 -3.87 -10.04
CA ARG A 35 0.39 -2.67 -10.88
C ARG A 35 0.06 -1.41 -10.07
N ALA A 36 -0.94 -1.47 -9.17
CA ALA A 36 -1.32 -0.37 -8.30
C ALA A 36 -0.17 0.00 -7.34
N VAL A 37 0.47 -0.97 -6.70
CA VAL A 37 1.62 -0.75 -5.81
C VAL A 37 2.78 -0.06 -6.54
N LYS A 38 3.09 -0.45 -7.78
CA LYS A 38 4.13 0.23 -8.56
C LYS A 38 3.80 1.71 -8.80
N ARG A 39 2.54 2.02 -9.13
CA ARG A 39 2.08 3.41 -9.32
C ARG A 39 2.11 4.19 -8.01
N LEU A 40 1.72 3.57 -6.90
CA LEU A 40 1.80 4.19 -5.58
C LEU A 40 3.25 4.49 -5.22
N ASN A 41 4.19 3.59 -5.49
CA ASN A 41 5.61 3.82 -5.24
C ASN A 41 6.12 5.04 -6.03
N SER A 42 5.78 5.16 -7.31
CA SER A 42 6.17 6.34 -8.11
C SER A 42 5.53 7.63 -7.59
N ILE A 43 4.25 7.61 -7.18
CA ILE A 43 3.58 8.82 -6.64
C ILE A 43 4.19 9.22 -5.30
N LEU A 44 4.51 8.23 -4.46
CA LEU A 44 5.14 8.45 -3.17
C LEU A 44 6.54 9.04 -3.35
N GLU A 45 7.34 8.46 -4.24
CA GLU A 45 8.68 8.96 -4.58
C GLU A 45 8.60 10.39 -5.13
N ASP A 46 7.68 10.66 -6.06
CA ASP A 46 7.53 11.98 -6.67
C ASP A 46 7.00 13.03 -5.68
N SER A 47 6.13 12.65 -4.74
CA SER A 47 5.60 13.57 -3.72
C SER A 47 6.60 13.83 -2.58
N ILE A 48 7.36 12.80 -2.18
CA ILE A 48 8.33 12.88 -1.08
C ILE A 48 9.65 13.52 -1.55
N LEU A 49 10.20 13.05 -2.67
CA LEU A 49 11.52 13.45 -3.18
C LEU A 49 11.43 14.55 -4.26
N GLY A 50 10.44 14.51 -5.15
CA GLY A 50 10.27 15.50 -6.23
C GLY A 50 9.47 16.75 -5.83
N GLY A 51 8.45 16.59 -4.98
CA GLY A 51 7.48 17.62 -4.59
C GLY A 51 7.88 18.51 -3.41
N GLY A 52 9.07 18.30 -2.84
CA GLY A 52 9.64 19.19 -1.82
C GLY A 52 9.18 18.97 -0.38
N LEU A 53 8.47 17.86 -0.07
CA LEU A 53 8.13 17.49 1.32
C LEU A 53 9.38 17.11 2.14
N ILE A 54 10.38 16.47 1.53
CA ILE A 54 11.72 16.31 2.11
C ILE A 54 12.67 17.26 1.39
N ARG A 55 12.58 18.56 1.70
CA ARG A 55 13.70 19.46 1.47
C ARG A 55 14.62 19.41 2.69
N PRO A 56 15.86 18.91 2.57
CA PRO A 56 16.83 18.96 3.67
C PRO A 56 17.03 20.40 4.19
N ASP A 57 16.81 21.42 3.34
CA ASP A 57 16.84 22.84 3.72
C ASP A 57 15.74 23.23 4.72
N LYS A 58 14.51 22.71 4.55
CA LYS A 58 13.39 23.00 5.47
C LYS A 58 13.50 22.19 6.74
N LEU A 59 13.97 20.95 6.65
CA LEU A 59 14.23 20.09 7.82
C LEU A 59 15.36 20.66 8.69
N THR A 60 16.42 21.19 8.08
CA THR A 60 17.52 21.92 8.78
C THR A 60 16.99 23.14 9.52
N SER A 61 16.16 23.95 8.87
CA SER A 61 15.60 25.16 9.49
C SER A 61 14.70 24.84 10.69
N VAL A 62 13.89 23.77 10.61
CA VAL A 62 13.07 23.31 11.74
C VAL A 62 13.93 22.72 12.85
N MET A 63 15.02 22.02 12.50
CA MET A 63 15.98 21.49 13.45
C MET A 63 16.74 22.59 14.20
N GLU A 64 17.13 23.68 13.52
CA GLU A 64 17.73 24.86 14.15
C GLU A 64 16.77 25.57 15.10
N ILE A 65 15.50 25.75 14.73
CA ILE A 65 14.51 26.39 15.60
C ILE A 65 14.25 25.54 16.85
N LEU A 66 14.19 24.21 16.68
CA LEU A 66 14.03 23.26 17.78
C LEU A 66 15.27 23.25 18.71
N HIS A 67 16.47 23.38 18.14
CA HIS A 67 17.72 23.43 18.90
C HIS A 67 17.92 24.79 19.62
N LYS A 68 17.44 25.88 19.01
CA LYS A 68 17.57 27.25 19.54
C LYS A 68 16.52 27.59 20.61
N GLY A 69 15.55 26.70 20.86
CA GLY A 69 14.59 26.79 21.98
C GLY A 69 15.21 26.61 23.38
N LYS A 70 16.52 26.33 23.50
CA LYS A 70 17.25 26.30 24.78
C LYS A 70 18.30 27.42 24.85
N LYS A 71 17.92 28.49 25.57
CA LYS A 71 18.69 29.65 26.09
C LYS A 71 18.45 30.98 25.34
N PRO A 72 17.73 31.93 25.96
CA PRO A 72 17.91 33.34 25.64
C PRO A 72 19.20 33.79 26.33
N GLU A 73 20.27 33.98 25.56
CA GLU A 73 21.45 34.68 26.07
C GLU A 73 21.27 36.18 25.86
N THR A 74 21.10 36.86 26.99
CA THR A 74 21.13 38.29 27.21
C THR A 74 22.27 38.98 26.46
N HIS A 75 21.92 39.91 25.59
CA HIS A 75 22.73 41.09 25.24
C HIS A 75 21.70 42.24 25.16
N GLY A 76 21.68 43.25 26.03
CA GLY A 76 22.81 44.02 26.52
C GLY A 76 22.96 45.24 25.62
N GLY A 77 22.13 46.26 25.87
CA GLY A 77 22.08 47.55 25.15
C GLY A 77 20.99 48.43 25.73
#